data_AF-A0A5E4J2P3-F1
#
_entry.id   AF-A0A5E4J2P3-F1
#
_cell.length_a   1.000
_cell.length_b   1.000
_cell.length_c   1.000
_cell.angle_alpha   90.00
_cell.angle_beta   90.00
_cell.angle_gamma   90.00
#
_symmetry.space_group_name_H-M   'P 1'
#
loop_
_entity.id
_entity.type
_entity.pdbx_description
1 polymer ?
#
loop_
_entity_poly.entity_id
_entity_poly.type
_entity_poly.pdbx_seq_one_letter_code
_entity_poly.pdbx_strand_id
1 'polypeptide(L)'
;MKPIAIREKDLLELTKTEVRNLPGALFSGTSPLLKPFMKKLEVLLPPENRGKGDSYILSALHSHIDEVHADESRISIKSGEIVVEIRREELGDLIGERYPTTDHQRLNLPGLLFLQSGPALQTASSILLQREHKLRIPDGRRTMRYVFHIGVASLDADKEKIVVGFDPERLPKRADGSCVLQGE
;
A
#
# COMPACT_ATOMS: atom_id res chain seq x y z
N MET A 1 -6.40 9.67 -13.04
CA MET A 1 -6.51 8.99 -11.73
C MET A 1 -7.96 8.58 -11.45
N LYS A 2 -8.15 7.37 -10.93
CA LYS A 2 -9.43 6.72 -10.62
C LYS A 2 -9.42 6.26 -9.15
N PRO A 3 -9.96 7.07 -8.22
CA PRO A 3 -9.95 6.75 -6.79
C PRO A 3 -11.06 5.77 -6.43
N ILE A 4 -10.78 4.85 -5.52
CA ILE A 4 -11.79 4.02 -4.85
C ILE A 4 -11.71 4.25 -3.35
N ALA A 5 -12.85 4.20 -2.65
CA ALA A 5 -12.91 4.32 -1.20
C ALA A 5 -13.37 3.00 -0.59
N ILE A 6 -12.60 2.49 0.36
CA ILE A 6 -12.80 1.19 0.98
C ILE A 6 -13.07 1.40 2.46
N ARG A 7 -14.23 0.98 2.92
CA ARG A 7 -14.63 1.00 4.34
C ARG A 7 -14.59 -0.41 4.90
N GLU A 8 -14.68 -0.52 6.22
CA GLU A 8 -14.72 -1.81 6.92
C GLU A 8 -15.82 -2.74 6.36
N LYS A 9 -17.01 -2.19 6.12
CA LYS A 9 -18.13 -2.93 5.51
C LYS A 9 -17.79 -3.53 4.14
N ASP A 10 -16.96 -2.85 3.34
CA ASP A 10 -16.62 -3.33 2.00
C ASP A 10 -15.70 -4.55 2.11
N LEU A 11 -14.76 -4.55 3.07
CA LEU A 11 -13.92 -5.71 3.37
C LEU A 11 -14.75 -6.89 3.89
N LEU A 12 -15.72 -6.63 4.76
CA LEU A 12 -16.61 -7.66 5.27
C LEU A 12 -17.50 -8.24 4.16
N GLU A 13 -18.17 -7.39 3.38
CA GLU A 13 -19.14 -7.81 2.37
C GLU A 13 -18.46 -8.53 1.19
N LEU A 14 -17.36 -7.94 0.67
CA LEU A 14 -16.69 -8.38 -0.54
C LEU A 14 -15.70 -9.52 -0.31
N THR A 15 -15.05 -9.57 0.87
CA THR A 15 -13.98 -10.54 1.14
C THR A 15 -14.16 -11.33 2.42
N LYS A 16 -15.29 -11.16 3.13
CA LYS A 16 -15.58 -11.85 4.41
C LYS A 16 -14.48 -11.64 5.46
N THR A 17 -13.84 -10.47 5.43
CA THR A 17 -12.73 -10.14 6.33
C THR A 17 -13.14 -9.01 7.26
N GLU A 18 -13.13 -9.27 8.55
CA GLU A 18 -13.29 -8.24 9.59
C GLU A 18 -11.95 -7.55 9.85
N VAL A 19 -11.96 -6.22 9.89
CA VAL A 19 -10.77 -5.41 10.10
C VAL A 19 -11.05 -4.41 11.22
N ARG A 20 -10.35 -4.57 12.34
CA ARG A 20 -10.51 -3.71 13.52
C ARG A 20 -9.82 -2.35 13.40
N ASN A 21 -8.84 -2.25 12.49
CA ASN A 21 -8.09 -1.02 12.26
C ASN A 21 -7.81 -0.87 10.75
N LEU A 22 -8.54 0.03 10.08
CA LEU A 22 -8.46 0.22 8.63
C LEU A 22 -7.07 0.66 8.16
N PRO A 23 -6.45 1.73 8.68
CA PRO A 23 -5.07 2.10 8.36
C PRO A 23 -4.09 0.96 8.62
N GLY A 24 -4.31 0.25 9.73
CA GLY A 24 -3.56 -0.94 10.12
C GLY A 24 -3.53 -2.04 9.05
N ALA A 25 -4.59 -2.19 8.25
CA ALA A 25 -4.69 -3.22 7.21
C ALA A 25 -3.61 -3.11 6.13
N LEU A 26 -3.01 -1.92 5.94
CA LEU A 26 -1.87 -1.70 5.05
C LEU A 26 -0.58 -2.38 5.54
N PHE A 27 -0.50 -2.76 6.81
CA PHE A 27 0.69 -3.35 7.45
C PHE A 27 0.56 -4.85 7.74
N SER A 28 -0.43 -5.52 7.14
CA SER A 28 -0.73 -6.94 7.43
C SER A 28 0.12 -7.95 6.65
N GLY A 29 0.89 -7.51 5.65
CA GLY A 29 1.72 -8.36 4.80
C GLY A 29 3.23 -8.21 5.05
N THR A 30 3.97 -9.24 4.68
CA THR A 30 5.43 -9.38 4.92
C THR A 30 6.30 -8.71 3.85
N SER A 31 5.84 -7.59 3.26
CA SER A 31 6.57 -6.95 2.17
C SER A 31 7.89 -6.33 2.66
N PRO A 32 8.97 -6.39 1.85
CA PRO A 32 10.29 -5.91 2.26
C PRO A 32 10.41 -4.38 2.33
N LEU A 33 9.43 -3.61 1.80
CA LEU A 33 9.51 -2.14 1.76
C LEU A 33 9.79 -1.53 3.14
N LEU A 34 9.00 -1.88 4.16
CA LEU A 34 9.13 -1.26 5.48
C LEU A 34 10.27 -1.84 6.30
N LYS A 35 10.80 -3.01 5.95
CA LYS A 35 11.82 -3.70 6.76
C LYS A 35 13.05 -2.83 7.08
N PRO A 36 13.62 -2.05 6.14
CA PRO A 36 14.70 -1.11 6.44
C PRO A 36 14.31 0.01 7.42
N PHE A 37 13.02 0.33 7.54
CA PHE A 37 12.51 1.44 8.35
C PHE A 37 11.90 0.99 9.68
N MET A 38 12.01 -0.28 10.06
CA MET A 38 11.38 -0.83 11.28
C MET A 38 11.72 -0.02 12.54
N LYS A 39 12.99 0.35 12.73
CA LYS A 39 13.42 1.21 13.85
C LYS A 39 12.78 2.59 13.83
N LYS A 40 12.57 3.16 12.62
CA LYS A 40 11.92 4.46 12.45
C LYS A 40 10.43 4.37 12.77
N LEU A 41 9.79 3.27 12.40
CA LEU A 41 8.35 3.02 12.64
C LEU A 41 8.05 2.63 14.07
N GLU A 42 8.99 2.02 14.77
CA GLU A 42 8.84 1.59 16.17
C GLU A 42 8.46 2.73 17.12
N VAL A 43 8.84 3.98 16.80
CA VAL A 43 8.48 5.16 17.61
C VAL A 43 6.98 5.43 17.64
N LEU A 44 6.22 4.93 16.66
CA LEU A 44 4.76 5.02 16.60
C LEU A 44 4.10 4.07 17.61
N LEU A 45 4.84 3.11 18.16
CA LEU A 45 4.29 2.13 19.09
C LEU A 45 4.37 2.65 20.53
N PRO A 46 3.44 2.20 21.40
CA PRO A 46 3.54 2.39 22.84
C PRO A 46 4.91 1.95 23.38
N PRO A 47 5.48 2.61 24.40
CA PRO A 47 6.81 2.29 24.95
C PRO A 47 7.00 0.81 25.29
N GLU A 48 5.96 0.17 25.84
CA GLU A 48 5.92 -1.24 26.21
C GLU A 48 6.03 -2.21 25.03
N ASN A 49 5.84 -1.72 23.79
CA ASN A 49 5.84 -2.49 22.55
C ASN A 49 7.11 -2.29 21.72
N ARG A 50 8.06 -1.49 22.21
CA ARG A 50 9.36 -1.24 21.58
C ARG A 50 10.41 -2.28 22.01
N GLY A 51 11.44 -2.47 21.21
CA GLY A 51 12.55 -3.42 21.39
C GLY A 51 12.20 -4.88 21.10
N LYS A 52 11.01 -5.19 20.59
CA LYS A 52 10.48 -6.56 20.45
C LYS A 52 10.75 -7.21 19.09
N GLY A 53 11.49 -6.53 18.21
CA GLY A 53 11.93 -7.02 16.89
C GLY A 53 10.93 -6.79 15.75
N ASP A 54 11.42 -6.84 14.51
CA ASP A 54 10.71 -6.44 13.29
C ASP A 54 9.31 -7.08 13.12
N SER A 55 9.20 -8.40 13.34
CA SER A 55 7.93 -9.11 13.18
C SER A 55 6.87 -8.64 14.19
N TYR A 56 7.31 -8.31 15.41
CA TYR A 56 6.41 -7.76 16.43
C TYR A 56 6.00 -6.34 16.08
N ILE A 57 6.95 -5.51 15.62
CA ILE A 57 6.69 -4.14 15.21
C ILE A 57 5.62 -4.11 14.11
N LEU A 58 5.75 -4.92 13.05
CA LEU A 58 4.74 -5.01 11.98
C LEU A 58 3.35 -5.38 12.50
N SER A 59 3.26 -6.38 13.38
CA SER A 59 2.00 -6.79 13.99
C SER A 59 1.40 -5.69 14.89
N ALA A 60 2.24 -4.96 15.61
CA ALA A 60 1.80 -3.86 16.46
C ALA A 60 1.33 -2.65 15.63
N LEU A 61 2.01 -2.32 14.53
CA LEU A 61 1.57 -1.28 13.59
C LEU A 61 0.16 -1.56 13.07
N HIS A 62 -0.16 -2.81 12.75
CA HIS A 62 -1.51 -3.20 12.36
C HIS A 62 -2.60 -2.79 13.38
N SER A 63 -2.27 -2.63 14.66
CA SER A 63 -3.24 -2.29 15.71
C SER A 63 -3.21 -0.83 16.18
N HIS A 64 -2.14 -0.09 15.91
CA HIS A 64 -1.89 1.22 16.55
C HIS A 64 -1.83 2.41 15.61
N ILE A 65 -1.88 2.20 14.28
CA ILE A 65 -1.86 3.32 13.32
C ILE A 65 -3.23 3.98 13.20
N ASP A 66 -3.24 5.30 13.26
CA ASP A 66 -4.45 6.13 13.14
C ASP A 66 -4.65 6.65 11.71
N GLU A 67 -3.57 7.04 11.03
CA GLU A 67 -3.62 7.60 9.67
C GLU A 67 -2.39 7.17 8.86
N VAL A 68 -2.59 7.01 7.55
CA VAL A 68 -1.53 6.79 6.56
C VAL A 68 -1.77 7.67 5.36
N HIS A 69 -0.72 8.31 4.87
CA HIS A 69 -0.71 9.01 3.60
C HIS A 69 0.49 8.52 2.79
N ALA A 70 0.32 8.24 1.51
CA ALA A 70 1.41 7.92 0.62
C ALA A 70 1.19 8.53 -0.76
N ASP A 71 2.23 9.19 -1.27
CA ASP A 71 2.30 9.75 -2.61
C ASP A 71 3.65 9.37 -3.26
N GLU A 72 3.97 9.98 -4.41
CA GLU A 72 5.22 9.69 -5.12
C GLU A 72 6.49 10.15 -4.39
N SER A 73 6.37 11.03 -3.40
CA SER A 73 7.48 11.64 -2.67
C SER A 73 7.71 11.01 -1.29
N ARG A 74 6.66 10.54 -0.62
CA ARG A 74 6.75 10.04 0.76
C ARG A 74 5.64 9.09 1.16
N ILE A 75 5.89 8.38 2.25
CA ILE A 75 4.89 7.69 3.09
C ILE A 75 4.91 8.37 4.46
N SER A 76 3.77 8.88 4.91
CA SER A 76 3.56 9.43 6.25
C SER A 76 2.63 8.49 7.03
N ILE A 77 3.01 8.16 8.25
CA ILE A 77 2.27 7.25 9.12
C ILE A 77 2.15 7.91 10.50
N LYS A 78 0.93 7.98 11.01
CA LYS A 78 0.60 8.66 12.26
C LYS A 78 0.01 7.71 13.29
N SER A 79 0.43 7.89 14.54
CA SER A 79 -0.18 7.29 15.73
C SER A 79 -0.16 8.32 16.86
N GLY A 80 -1.33 8.72 17.34
CA GLY A 80 -1.52 9.85 18.25
C GLY A 80 -0.91 11.13 17.67
N GLU A 81 -0.02 11.75 18.44
CA GLU A 81 0.71 12.98 18.06
C GLU A 81 2.01 12.69 17.28
N ILE A 82 2.38 11.42 17.11
CA ILE A 82 3.64 11.03 16.47
C ILE A 82 3.41 10.78 14.98
N VAL A 83 4.22 11.43 14.15
CA VAL A 83 4.24 11.22 12.69
C VAL A 83 5.63 10.74 12.28
N VAL A 84 5.67 9.65 11.51
CA VAL A 84 6.88 9.14 10.85
C VAL A 84 6.72 9.29 9.35
N GLU A 85 7.69 9.95 8.74
CA GLU A 85 7.79 10.04 7.28
C GLU A 85 8.88 9.12 6.75
N ILE A 86 8.64 8.44 5.64
CA ILE A 86 9.63 7.72 4.84
C ILE A 86 9.65 8.39 3.48
N ARG A 87 10.76 9.06 3.14
CA ARG A 87 10.90 9.75 1.86
C ARG A 87 11.36 8.79 0.77
N ARG A 88 11.05 9.14 -0.47
CA ARG A 88 11.47 8.38 -1.64
C ARG A 88 12.99 8.31 -1.76
N GLU A 89 13.68 9.40 -1.47
CA GLU A 89 15.14 9.47 -1.52
C GLU A 89 15.76 8.51 -0.51
N GLU A 90 15.24 8.46 0.72
CA GLU A 90 15.71 7.52 1.75
C GLU A 90 15.60 6.06 1.30
N LEU A 91 14.47 5.69 0.67
CA LEU A 91 14.32 4.35 0.10
C LEU A 91 15.23 4.14 -1.11
N GLY A 92 15.38 5.16 -1.96
CA GLY A 92 16.26 5.14 -3.12
C GLY A 92 17.70 4.84 -2.75
N ASP A 93 18.23 5.54 -1.75
CA ASP A 93 19.59 5.36 -1.25
C ASP A 93 19.78 3.94 -0.69
N LEU A 94 18.85 3.45 0.14
CA LEU A 94 18.91 2.11 0.71
C LEU A 94 18.87 0.98 -0.33
N ILE A 95 18.09 1.16 -1.41
CA ILE A 95 18.05 0.17 -2.51
C ILE A 95 19.29 0.34 -3.39
N GLY A 96 19.81 1.55 -3.61
CA GLY A 96 21.04 1.80 -4.36
C GLY A 96 22.27 1.19 -3.73
N GLU A 97 22.37 1.26 -2.41
CA GLU A 97 23.45 0.58 -1.67
C GLU A 97 23.38 -0.94 -1.81
N ARG A 98 22.17 -1.53 -1.78
CA ARG A 98 21.99 -3.00 -1.84
C ARG A 98 21.96 -3.57 -3.25
N TYR A 99 21.48 -2.80 -4.21
CA TYR A 99 21.23 -3.22 -5.59
C TYR A 99 21.61 -2.09 -6.56
N PRO A 100 22.93 -1.84 -6.77
CA PRO A 100 23.42 -0.67 -7.50
C PRO A 100 22.99 -0.59 -8.97
N THR A 101 22.51 -1.71 -9.53
CA THR A 101 22.07 -1.82 -10.93
C THR A 101 20.56 -1.61 -11.11
N THR A 102 19.81 -1.36 -10.04
CA THR A 102 18.36 -1.17 -10.10
C THR A 102 18.02 0.29 -10.39
N ASP A 103 17.08 0.53 -11.30
CA ASP A 103 16.59 1.87 -11.59
C ASP A 103 15.61 2.35 -10.50
N HIS A 104 16.16 2.96 -9.43
CA HIS A 104 15.37 3.47 -8.30
C HIS A 104 14.48 4.66 -8.67
N GLN A 105 14.64 5.25 -9.86
CA GLN A 105 13.74 6.28 -10.37
C GLN A 105 12.33 5.72 -10.66
N ARG A 106 12.14 4.40 -10.58
CA ARG A 106 10.83 3.74 -10.73
C ARG A 106 10.19 3.33 -9.40
N LEU A 107 10.72 3.78 -8.26
CA LEU A 107 10.14 3.48 -6.95
C LEU A 107 8.76 4.14 -6.80
N ASN A 108 7.72 3.32 -6.89
CA ASN A 108 6.36 3.73 -6.62
C ASN A 108 6.00 3.43 -5.15
N LEU A 109 6.24 4.39 -4.25
CA LEU A 109 6.01 4.23 -2.81
C LEU A 109 4.58 3.78 -2.47
N PRO A 110 3.52 4.40 -3.01
CA PRO A 110 2.14 4.00 -2.69
C PRO A 110 1.86 2.57 -3.16
N GLY A 111 2.34 2.20 -4.36
CA GLY A 111 2.24 0.83 -4.86
C GLY A 111 3.00 -0.18 -4.00
N LEU A 112 4.20 0.14 -3.53
CA LEU A 112 4.97 -0.72 -2.63
C LEU A 112 4.29 -0.88 -1.27
N LEU A 113 3.72 0.20 -0.73
CA LEU A 113 2.95 0.18 0.51
C LEU A 113 1.68 -0.65 0.35
N PHE A 114 0.96 -0.48 -0.75
CA PHE A 114 -0.22 -1.28 -1.06
C PHE A 114 0.11 -2.77 -1.19
N LEU A 115 1.27 -3.14 -1.73
CA LEU A 115 1.71 -4.53 -1.75
C LEU A 115 2.00 -5.14 -0.38
N GLN A 116 2.19 -4.30 0.64
CA GLN A 116 2.25 -4.72 2.04
C GLN A 116 0.87 -5.04 2.60
N SER A 117 -0.22 -4.59 1.97
CA SER A 117 -1.55 -4.85 2.50
C SER A 117 -1.91 -6.33 2.40
N GLY A 118 -2.96 -6.70 3.14
CA GLY A 118 -3.50 -8.05 3.15
C GLY A 118 -4.21 -8.40 1.83
N PRO A 119 -4.39 -9.70 1.53
CA PRO A 119 -5.11 -10.16 0.35
C PRO A 119 -6.55 -9.63 0.25
N ALA A 120 -7.21 -9.44 1.40
CA ALA A 120 -8.55 -8.88 1.49
C ALA A 120 -8.61 -7.47 0.87
N LEU A 121 -7.72 -6.57 1.26
CA LEU A 121 -7.68 -5.21 0.72
C LEU A 121 -7.41 -5.20 -0.79
N GLN A 122 -6.48 -6.05 -1.26
CA GLN A 122 -6.15 -6.17 -2.69
C GLN A 122 -7.35 -6.68 -3.50
N THR A 123 -8.09 -7.64 -2.96
CA THR A 123 -9.27 -8.24 -3.58
C THR A 123 -10.42 -7.25 -3.62
N ALA A 124 -10.74 -6.60 -2.50
CA ALA A 124 -11.77 -5.56 -2.43
C ALA A 124 -11.46 -4.41 -3.39
N SER A 125 -10.19 -3.99 -3.47
CA SER A 125 -9.76 -2.94 -4.40
C SER A 125 -9.99 -3.32 -5.86
N SER A 126 -9.65 -4.56 -6.25
CA SER A 126 -9.91 -5.07 -7.60
C SER A 126 -11.40 -5.04 -7.94
N ILE A 127 -12.24 -5.52 -7.01
CA ILE A 127 -13.70 -5.54 -7.18
C ILE A 127 -14.27 -4.12 -7.33
N LEU A 128 -13.82 -3.18 -6.49
CA LEU A 128 -14.29 -1.79 -6.53
C LEU A 128 -13.82 -1.05 -7.78
N LEU A 129 -12.56 -1.24 -8.21
CA LEU A 129 -12.07 -0.70 -9.48
C LEU A 129 -12.89 -1.21 -10.67
N GLN A 130 -13.31 -2.48 -10.66
CA GLN A 130 -14.18 -3.01 -11.70
C GLN A 130 -15.59 -2.39 -11.62
N ARG A 131 -16.18 -2.30 -10.43
CA ARG A 131 -17.56 -1.80 -10.25
C ARG A 131 -17.70 -0.33 -10.62
N GLU A 132 -16.84 0.51 -10.05
CA GLU A 132 -16.90 1.97 -10.13
C GLU A 132 -16.28 2.51 -11.41
N HIS A 133 -15.18 1.89 -11.86
CA HIS A 133 -14.33 2.46 -12.90
C HIS A 133 -14.20 1.61 -14.17
N LYS A 134 -14.87 0.46 -14.21
CA LYS A 134 -14.82 -0.54 -15.29
C LYS A 134 -13.39 -1.00 -15.61
N LEU A 135 -12.52 -1.01 -14.59
CA LEU A 135 -11.14 -1.47 -14.72
C LEU A 135 -11.03 -2.92 -14.24
N ARG A 136 -10.77 -3.84 -15.19
CA ARG A 136 -10.63 -5.25 -14.87
C ARG A 136 -9.19 -5.58 -14.59
N ILE A 137 -8.87 -5.84 -13.33
CA ILE A 137 -7.55 -6.35 -12.94
C ILE A 137 -7.49 -7.85 -13.28
N PRO A 138 -6.49 -8.32 -14.05
CA PRO A 138 -6.37 -9.73 -14.40
C PRO A 138 -6.27 -10.62 -13.16
N ASP A 139 -6.89 -11.79 -13.26
CA ASP A 139 -6.76 -12.83 -12.26
C ASP A 139 -5.32 -13.37 -12.23
N GLY A 140 -4.83 -13.68 -11.03
CA GLY A 140 -3.48 -14.19 -10.80
C GLY A 140 -2.64 -13.28 -9.90
N ARG A 141 -2.12 -13.86 -8.81
CA ARG A 141 -1.43 -13.13 -7.74
C ARG A 141 -0.24 -12.30 -8.24
N ARG A 142 0.57 -12.83 -9.16
CA ARG A 142 1.75 -12.12 -9.68
C ARG A 142 1.37 -10.91 -10.53
N THR A 143 0.42 -11.09 -11.44
CA THR A 143 -0.07 -10.03 -12.34
C THR A 143 -0.77 -8.93 -11.54
N MET A 144 -1.65 -9.30 -10.62
CA MET A 144 -2.35 -8.37 -9.74
C MET A 144 -1.37 -7.53 -8.91
N ARG A 145 -0.34 -8.16 -8.31
CA ARG A 145 0.70 -7.43 -7.57
C ARG A 145 1.47 -6.47 -8.46
N TYR A 146 1.82 -6.87 -9.68
CA TYR A 146 2.47 -5.97 -10.63
C TYR A 146 1.58 -4.77 -10.98
N VAL A 147 0.30 -5.02 -11.32
CA VAL A 147 -0.66 -3.98 -11.67
C VAL A 147 -0.86 -3.00 -10.52
N PHE A 148 -1.04 -3.46 -9.29
CA PHE A 148 -1.17 -2.55 -8.15
C PHE A 148 0.13 -1.83 -7.81
N HIS A 149 1.27 -2.51 -7.92
CA HIS A 149 2.56 -1.87 -7.69
C HIS A 149 2.83 -0.73 -8.66
N ILE A 150 2.36 -0.79 -9.90
CA ILE A 150 2.56 0.28 -10.88
C ILE A 150 1.40 1.29 -10.86
N GLY A 151 0.17 0.79 -10.77
CA GLY A 151 -1.04 1.60 -10.91
C GLY A 151 -1.44 2.39 -9.67
N VAL A 152 -1.12 1.96 -8.45
CA VAL A 152 -1.48 2.75 -7.25
C VAL A 152 -0.58 3.97 -7.16
N ALA A 153 -1.16 5.16 -7.34
CA ALA A 153 -0.48 6.45 -7.37
C ALA A 153 -0.59 7.24 -6.07
N SER A 154 -1.61 6.96 -5.25
CA SER A 154 -1.71 7.51 -3.91
C SER A 154 -2.47 6.57 -2.97
N LEU A 155 -2.21 6.71 -1.68
CA LEU A 155 -2.98 6.08 -0.61
C LEU A 155 -3.26 7.10 0.49
N ASP A 156 -4.50 7.16 0.93
CA ASP A 156 -4.90 7.87 2.14
C ASP A 156 -5.73 6.92 2.98
N ALA A 157 -5.41 6.76 4.25
CA ALA A 157 -6.16 5.91 5.15
C ALA A 157 -6.36 6.59 6.50
N ASP A 158 -7.58 6.51 7.01
CA ASP A 158 -7.97 6.94 8.35
C ASP A 158 -8.92 5.89 8.94
N LYS A 159 -9.48 6.17 10.11
CA LYS A 159 -10.41 5.27 10.82
C LYS A 159 -11.72 5.01 10.07
N GLU A 160 -12.09 5.85 9.12
CA GLU A 160 -13.34 5.72 8.37
C GLU A 160 -13.16 4.93 7.06
N LYS A 161 -12.03 5.13 6.37
CA LYS A 161 -11.80 4.57 5.03
C LYS A 161 -10.34 4.52 4.62
N ILE A 162 -10.08 3.70 3.60
CA ILE A 162 -8.86 3.70 2.79
C ILE A 162 -9.23 4.19 1.39
N VAL A 163 -8.65 5.29 0.95
CA VAL A 163 -8.74 5.80 -0.42
C VAL A 163 -7.52 5.34 -1.20
N VAL A 164 -7.75 4.61 -2.28
CA VAL A 164 -6.70 4.16 -3.20
C VAL A 164 -6.83 4.94 -4.49
N GLY A 165 -5.86 5.82 -4.77
CA GLY A 165 -5.75 6.52 -6.05
C GLY A 165 -5.10 5.60 -7.08
N PHE A 166 -5.88 5.03 -7.99
CA PHE A 166 -5.36 4.16 -9.05
C PHE A 166 -5.23 4.92 -10.38
N ASP A 167 -4.06 4.86 -11.02
CA ASP A 167 -3.84 5.47 -12.31
C ASP A 167 -3.54 4.42 -13.40
N PRO A 168 -4.51 4.08 -14.25
CA PRO A 168 -4.30 3.11 -15.33
C PRO A 168 -3.34 3.61 -16.41
N GLU A 169 -3.06 4.91 -16.46
CA GLU A 169 -2.10 5.49 -17.41
C GLU A 169 -0.65 5.14 -17.07
N ARG A 170 -0.36 4.78 -15.81
CA ARG A 170 0.98 4.34 -15.37
C ARG A 170 1.31 2.92 -15.81
N LEU A 171 0.31 2.14 -16.22
CA LEU A 171 0.50 0.77 -16.64
C LEU A 171 1.11 0.71 -18.05
N PRO A 172 1.85 -0.38 -18.36
CA PRO A 172 2.29 -0.62 -19.73
C PRO A 172 1.12 -0.57 -20.69
N LYS A 173 1.35 0.00 -21.87
CA LYS A 173 0.37 0.03 -22.96
C LYS A 173 0.56 -1.19 -23.86
N ARG A 174 -0.52 -1.62 -24.49
CA ARG A 174 -0.46 -2.57 -25.61
C ARG A 174 0.21 -1.89 -26.82
N ALA A 175 0.58 -2.66 -27.84
CA ALA A 175 1.24 -2.14 -29.04
C ALA A 175 0.40 -1.08 -29.79
N ASP A 176 -0.93 -1.14 -29.64
CA ASP A 176 -1.88 -0.16 -30.18
C ASP A 176 -2.06 1.09 -29.30
N GLY A 177 -1.31 1.21 -28.20
CA GLY A 177 -1.40 2.32 -27.24
C GLY A 177 -2.52 2.18 -26.21
N SER A 178 -3.36 1.14 -26.29
CA SER A 178 -4.46 0.93 -25.34
C SER A 178 -3.96 0.44 -23.96
N CYS A 179 -4.76 0.69 -22.92
CA CYS A 179 -4.45 0.25 -21.56
C CYS A 179 -4.64 -1.27 -21.42
N VAL A 180 -3.68 -1.95 -20.79
CA VAL A 180 -3.72 -3.42 -20.59
C VAL A 180 -4.92 -3.92 -19.78
N LEU A 181 -5.55 -3.06 -18.97
CA LEU A 181 -6.70 -3.41 -18.14
C LEU A 181 -8.05 -3.23 -18.84
N GLN A 182 -8.08 -2.75 -20.08
CA GLN A 182 -9.30 -2.75 -20.86
C GLN A 182 -9.64 -4.18 -21.25
N GLY A 183 -10.68 -4.72 -20.61
CA GLY A 183 -11.38 -5.90 -21.08
C GLY A 183 -12.48 -5.47 -22.04
N GLU A 184 -12.64 -6.26 -23.11
CA GLU A 184 -13.81 -6.23 -24.01
C GLU A 184 -15.14 -6.31 -23.23
#